data_AF-A0AAR5PE58-F1
#
_entry.id   AF-A0AAR5PE58-F1
#
_cell.length_a   1.000
_cell.length_b   1.000
_cell.length_c   1.000
_cell.angle_alpha   90.00
_cell.angle_beta   90.00
_cell.angle_gamma   90.00
#
_symmetry.space_group_name_H-M   'P 1'
#
loop_
_entity.id
_entity.type
_entity.pdbx_description
1 polymer ?
#
loop_
_entity_poly.entity_id
_entity_poly.type
_entity_poly.pdbx_seq_one_letter_code
_entity_poly.pdbx_strand_id
1 'polypeptide(L)'
;MCLSYCRTTSIPVTYSVSNQSDVITLTGVNGTTFQVIFQFTKSGNSYWYLQDIHLTVNNTSFNQTTNGTIYAPLGFSYACGNQVFKSTNLAVTFPQFQVQPTSYRSTPRTRSSKFDDPYNCVGFTTIPIWSGLFVTFILLLIMTFGITMMMDIKTMDRFDDAKGKTITINTSE
;
A
#
# COMPACT_ATOMS: atom_id res chain seq x y z
N MET A 1 -3.37 -30.21 -21.39
CA MET A 1 -2.62 -29.14 -20.70
C MET A 1 -3.18 -29.05 -19.29
N CYS A 2 -2.38 -29.39 -18.28
CA CYS A 2 -2.78 -29.94 -16.98
C CYS A 2 -3.99 -29.27 -16.28
N LEU A 3 -5.11 -30.01 -16.24
CA LEU A 3 -6.14 -29.93 -15.21
C LEU A 3 -5.71 -30.83 -14.05
N SER A 4 -5.27 -30.25 -12.93
CA SER A 4 -5.07 -31.01 -11.68
C SER A 4 -5.46 -30.17 -10.48
N TYR A 5 -6.65 -30.47 -9.94
CA TYR A 5 -6.97 -30.51 -8.51
C TYR A 5 -6.12 -29.62 -7.58
N CYS A 6 -6.53 -28.38 -7.37
CA CYS A 6 -6.16 -27.65 -6.16
C CYS A 6 -7.35 -27.78 -5.18
N ARG A 7 -7.38 -28.85 -4.38
CA ARG A 7 -8.33 -28.99 -3.27
C ARG A 7 -7.99 -27.91 -2.25
N THR A 8 -8.82 -26.87 -2.15
CA THR A 8 -8.71 -25.84 -1.12
C THR A 8 -9.25 -26.42 0.18
N THR A 9 -8.40 -27.06 0.98
CA THR A 9 -8.76 -27.49 2.34
C THR A 9 -8.59 -26.30 3.30
N SER A 10 -9.70 -25.78 3.81
CA SER A 10 -9.68 -24.87 4.96
C SER A 10 -9.43 -25.69 6.23
N ILE A 11 -8.29 -25.43 6.90
CA ILE A 11 -7.87 -26.16 8.09
C ILE A 11 -8.11 -25.26 9.30
N PRO A 12 -8.82 -25.72 10.34
CA PRO A 12 -8.94 -24.98 11.58
C PRO A 12 -7.57 -24.92 12.29
N VAL A 13 -7.14 -23.71 12.65
CA VAL A 13 -5.81 -23.43 13.19
C VAL A 13 -5.91 -23.10 14.68
N THR A 14 -5.10 -23.76 15.50
CA THR A 14 -4.76 -23.33 16.87
C THR A 14 -3.37 -22.69 16.86
N TYR A 15 -3.16 -21.57 17.55
CA TYR A 15 -1.87 -20.87 17.61
C TYR A 15 -1.29 -20.87 19.04
N SER A 16 0.03 -20.93 19.18
CA SER A 16 0.74 -20.79 20.46
C SER A 16 1.96 -19.89 20.29
N VAL A 17 2.01 -18.76 21.00
CA VAL A 17 3.09 -17.75 20.86
C VAL A 17 4.20 -18.03 21.88
N SER A 18 5.47 -17.99 21.44
CA SER A 18 6.65 -18.08 22.33
C SER A 18 7.37 -16.73 22.44
N ASN A 19 8.00 -16.44 23.57
CA ASN A 19 8.41 -15.08 23.96
C ASN A 19 9.61 -14.47 23.20
N GLN A 20 10.23 -15.16 22.24
CA GLN A 20 11.34 -14.63 21.43
C GLN A 20 11.25 -14.95 19.94
N SER A 21 10.29 -15.77 19.54
CA SER A 21 9.97 -16.08 18.16
C SER A 21 8.46 -16.28 18.07
N ASP A 22 7.79 -15.52 17.20
CA ASP A 22 6.37 -15.67 16.90
C ASP A 22 6.21 -16.93 16.03
N VAL A 23 6.45 -18.09 16.65
CA VAL A 23 6.25 -19.43 16.10
C VAL A 23 4.75 -19.68 16.06
N ILE A 24 4.20 -19.99 14.88
CA ILE A 24 2.81 -20.32 14.71
C ILE A 24 2.73 -21.81 14.30
N THR A 25 2.38 -22.67 15.25
CA THR A 25 2.17 -24.11 14.98
C THR A 25 0.74 -24.36 14.51
N LEU A 26 0.54 -24.60 13.22
CA LEU A 26 -0.74 -25.00 12.65
C LEU A 26 -0.84 -26.54 12.70
N THR A 27 -1.90 -27.11 13.27
CA THR A 27 -2.11 -28.57 13.22
C THR A 27 -3.13 -28.92 12.14
N GLY A 28 -2.72 -29.72 11.17
CA GLY A 28 -3.57 -30.21 10.09
C GLY A 28 -4.48 -31.35 10.53
N VAL A 29 -5.55 -31.55 9.76
CA VAL A 29 -6.44 -32.70 9.91
C VAL A 29 -5.71 -33.95 9.43
N ASN A 30 -5.81 -35.06 10.19
CA ASN A 30 -5.06 -36.33 10.08
C ASN A 30 -3.70 -36.38 10.80
N GLY A 31 -3.46 -35.50 11.79
CA GLY A 31 -2.25 -35.56 12.62
C GLY A 31 -0.98 -35.05 11.93
N THR A 32 -1.11 -34.47 10.74
CA THR A 32 -0.02 -33.76 10.06
C THR A 32 0.22 -32.44 10.77
N THR A 33 1.40 -32.27 11.36
CA THR A 33 1.77 -31.02 12.04
C THR A 33 2.43 -30.07 11.04
N PHE A 34 1.86 -28.89 10.86
CA PHE A 34 2.36 -27.81 10.01
C PHE A 34 2.86 -26.66 10.88
N GLN A 35 4.15 -26.63 11.19
CA GLN A 35 4.71 -25.52 11.95
C GLN A 35 5.20 -24.43 11.00
N VAL A 36 4.72 -23.21 11.17
CA VAL A 36 5.20 -22.04 10.43
C VAL A 36 5.91 -21.12 11.40
N ILE A 37 7.18 -20.85 11.14
CA ILE A 37 8.02 -20.00 11.97
C ILE A 37 8.28 -18.72 11.20
N PHE A 38 7.78 -17.61 11.72
CA PHE A 38 8.05 -16.29 11.20
C PHE A 38 9.20 -15.67 11.98
N GLN A 39 10.28 -15.31 11.29
CA GLN A 39 11.40 -14.59 11.88
C GLN A 39 11.29 -13.11 11.53
N PHE A 40 10.91 -12.31 12.51
CA PHE A 40 10.86 -10.85 12.39
C PHE A 40 12.13 -10.23 12.94
N THR A 41 12.66 -9.29 12.20
CA THR A 41 13.78 -8.47 12.64
C THR A 41 13.41 -6.99 12.53
N LYS A 42 14.15 -6.15 13.23
CA LYS A 42 13.93 -4.71 13.24
C LYS A 42 15.05 -3.99 12.49
N SER A 43 14.68 -3.03 11.66
CA SER A 43 15.61 -2.07 11.08
C SER A 43 15.64 -0.83 11.97
N GLY A 44 16.61 -0.78 12.89
CA GLY A 44 16.78 0.32 13.84
C GLY A 44 15.58 0.51 14.77
N ASN A 45 15.10 1.75 14.88
CA ASN A 45 13.98 2.16 15.76
C ASN A 45 12.71 2.55 14.99
N SER A 46 12.61 2.25 13.69
CA SER A 46 11.49 2.77 12.87
C SER A 46 10.62 1.67 12.27
N TYR A 47 11.21 0.61 11.73
CA TYR A 47 10.48 -0.43 11.01
C TYR A 47 10.85 -1.83 11.47
N TRP A 48 9.90 -2.74 11.43
CA TRP A 48 10.12 -4.17 11.50
C TRP A 48 9.83 -4.80 10.14
N TYR A 49 10.58 -5.85 9.80
CA TYR A 49 10.38 -6.61 8.59
C TYR A 49 10.50 -8.09 8.86
N LEU A 50 9.81 -8.87 8.04
CA LEU A 50 9.95 -10.31 8.01
C LEU A 50 11.25 -10.64 7.29
N GLN A 51 12.17 -11.31 7.99
CA GLN A 51 13.46 -11.73 7.45
C GLN A 51 13.34 -13.08 6.75
N ASP A 52 12.85 -14.08 7.46
CA ASP A 52 12.79 -15.46 6.98
C ASP A 52 11.51 -16.15 7.44
N ILE A 53 11.09 -17.15 6.65
CA ILE A 53 10.00 -18.06 6.99
C ILE A 53 10.48 -19.49 6.81
N HIS A 54 10.35 -20.25 7.89
CA HIS A 54 10.54 -21.69 7.87
C HIS A 54 9.20 -22.38 8.03
N LEU A 55 8.89 -23.27 7.11
CA LEU A 55 7.71 -24.10 7.18
C LEU A 55 8.14 -25.54 7.41
N THR A 56 7.71 -26.14 8.51
CA THR A 56 7.99 -27.51 8.86
C THR A 56 6.75 -28.37 8.70
N VAL A 57 6.78 -29.35 7.79
CA VAL A 57 5.73 -30.37 7.63
C VAL A 57 6.28 -31.70 8.10
N ASN A 58 5.65 -32.35 9.09
CA ASN A 58 6.08 -33.67 9.58
C ASN A 58 7.61 -33.76 9.82
N ASN A 59 8.17 -32.78 10.56
CA ASN A 59 9.61 -32.62 10.85
C ASN A 59 10.53 -32.31 9.65
N THR A 60 10.00 -32.10 8.45
CA THR A 60 10.79 -31.63 7.30
C THR A 60 10.62 -30.12 7.12
N SER A 61 11.73 -29.38 7.21
CA SER A 61 11.76 -27.92 7.10
C SER A 61 11.96 -27.47 5.64
N PHE A 62 11.12 -26.58 5.17
CA PHE A 62 11.16 -25.96 3.86
C PHE A 62 11.35 -24.45 4.02
N ASN A 63 12.34 -23.90 3.32
CA ASN A 63 12.46 -22.45 3.18
C ASN A 63 11.41 -21.96 2.19
N GLN A 64 10.72 -20.89 2.59
CA GLN A 64 9.65 -20.28 1.81
C GLN A 64 10.07 -18.88 1.35
N THR A 65 9.67 -18.55 0.13
CA THR A 65 9.79 -17.20 -0.44
C THR A 65 8.44 -16.51 -0.40
N THR A 66 8.44 -15.21 -0.12
CA THR A 66 7.23 -14.39 -0.03
C THR A 66 6.94 -13.69 -1.36
N ASN A 67 5.67 -13.41 -1.63
CA ASN A 67 5.27 -12.54 -2.74
C ASN A 67 5.43 -11.06 -2.36
N GLY A 68 6.66 -10.59 -2.25
CA GLY A 68 7.01 -9.21 -1.86
C GLY A 68 7.54 -9.09 -0.44
N THR A 69 8.00 -7.90 -0.08
CA THR A 69 8.55 -7.61 1.25
C THR A 69 7.43 -7.31 2.24
N ILE A 70 7.48 -7.96 3.40
CA ILE A 70 6.54 -7.75 4.50
C ILE A 70 7.24 -6.89 5.54
N TYR A 71 6.77 -5.65 5.70
CA TYR A 71 7.32 -4.69 6.66
C TYR A 71 6.23 -3.74 7.14
N ALA A 72 6.37 -3.23 8.36
CA ALA A 72 5.55 -2.13 8.85
C ALA A 72 6.32 -1.28 9.87
N PRO A 73 5.87 -0.04 10.15
CA PRO A 73 6.41 0.76 11.24
C PRO A 73 6.20 0.08 12.60
N LEU A 74 7.04 0.42 13.58
CA LEU A 74 6.80 0.02 14.98
C LEU A 74 5.43 0.53 15.45
N GLY A 75 4.69 -0.30 16.17
CA GLY A 75 3.35 0.05 16.66
C GLY A 75 2.22 -0.09 15.64
N PHE A 76 2.49 -0.62 14.45
CA PHE A 76 1.48 -0.94 13.44
C PHE A 76 1.47 -2.44 13.14
N SER A 77 0.31 -2.96 12.73
CA SER A 77 0.17 -4.30 12.17
C SER A 77 0.35 -4.27 10.65
N TYR A 78 0.93 -5.28 10.03
CA TYR A 78 0.91 -5.40 8.57
C TYR A 78 -0.36 -6.10 8.14
N ALA A 79 -1.11 -5.50 7.22
CA ALA A 79 -2.33 -6.09 6.66
C ALA A 79 -2.24 -6.16 5.13
N CYS A 80 -2.58 -7.30 4.56
CA CYS A 80 -2.65 -7.47 3.12
C CYS A 80 -3.76 -8.45 2.76
N GLY A 81 -4.10 -8.50 1.46
CA GLY A 81 -5.03 -9.47 0.91
C GLY A 81 -4.43 -10.88 0.93
N ASN A 82 -4.33 -11.50 -0.25
CA ASN A 82 -3.84 -12.88 -0.36
C ASN A 82 -2.31 -12.89 -0.31
N GLN A 83 -1.76 -13.42 0.77
CA GLN A 83 -0.32 -13.64 0.91
C GLN A 83 0.02 -15.08 0.56
N VAL A 84 1.00 -15.25 -0.32
CA VAL A 84 1.42 -16.56 -0.82
C VAL A 84 2.88 -16.78 -0.43
N PHE A 85 3.11 -17.86 0.32
CA PHE A 85 4.43 -18.37 0.69
C PHE A 85 4.72 -19.58 -0.19
N LYS A 86 5.79 -19.50 -0.99
CA LYS A 86 6.13 -20.52 -2.00
C LYS A 86 7.49 -21.15 -1.71
N SER A 87 7.56 -22.47 -1.87
CA SER A 87 8.78 -23.26 -1.95
C SER A 87 8.76 -24.09 -3.24
N THR A 88 9.78 -24.90 -3.46
CA THR A 88 9.97 -25.66 -4.70
C THR A 88 8.79 -26.57 -5.05
N ASN A 89 8.16 -27.21 -4.05
CA ASN A 89 7.06 -28.16 -4.25
C ASN A 89 5.80 -27.86 -3.41
N LEU A 90 5.79 -26.75 -2.66
CA LEU A 90 4.71 -26.42 -1.73
C LEU A 90 4.39 -24.94 -1.83
N ALA A 91 3.11 -24.59 -1.84
CA ALA A 91 2.65 -23.21 -1.70
C ALA A 91 1.57 -23.14 -0.61
N VAL A 92 1.74 -22.21 0.32
CA VAL A 92 0.74 -21.90 1.35
C VAL A 92 0.20 -20.51 1.10
N THR A 93 -1.12 -20.39 1.03
CA THR A 93 -1.81 -19.12 0.81
C THR A 93 -2.62 -18.78 2.03
N PHE A 94 -2.40 -17.59 2.57
CA PHE A 94 -3.21 -17.01 3.64
C PHE A 94 -4.09 -15.91 3.03
N PRO A 95 -5.41 -16.12 2.95
CA PRO A 95 -6.33 -15.04 2.60
C PRO A 95 -6.41 -14.03 3.75
N GLN A 96 -6.48 -12.74 3.42
CA GLN A 96 -6.59 -11.63 4.41
C GLN A 96 -5.52 -11.70 5.50
N PHE A 97 -4.26 -11.77 5.08
CA PHE A 97 -3.13 -11.88 5.99
C PHE A 97 -2.92 -10.61 6.79
N GLN A 98 -3.07 -10.70 8.12
CA GLN A 98 -2.71 -9.64 9.06
C GLN A 98 -1.76 -10.19 10.13
N VAL A 99 -0.64 -9.51 10.34
CA VAL A 99 0.38 -9.94 11.32
C VAL A 99 0.98 -8.76 12.06
N GLN A 100 1.29 -8.95 13.33
CA GLN A 100 1.98 -7.98 14.15
C GLN A 100 2.88 -8.70 15.14
N PRO A 101 4.21 -8.47 15.09
CA PRO A 101 5.12 -9.11 16.04
C PRO A 101 4.87 -8.57 17.44
N THR A 102 4.86 -9.46 18.42
CA THR A 102 4.42 -9.05 19.77
C THR A 102 5.39 -8.07 20.44
N SER A 103 6.68 -8.16 20.11
CA SER A 103 7.75 -7.31 20.62
C SER A 103 7.70 -5.86 20.11
N TYR A 104 6.97 -5.59 19.03
CA TYR A 104 6.95 -4.28 18.34
C TYR A 104 5.58 -3.60 18.42
N ARG A 105 4.77 -3.98 19.41
CA ARG A 105 3.44 -3.45 19.66
C ARG A 105 3.51 -2.12 20.41
N SER A 106 2.63 -1.18 20.07
CA SER A 106 2.49 0.09 20.80
C SER A 106 1.65 -0.10 22.07
N THR A 107 0.62 -0.94 22.00
CA THR A 107 -0.25 -1.27 23.14
C THR A 107 0.34 -2.40 24.01
N PRO A 108 0.33 -2.28 25.35
CA PRO A 108 0.73 -3.38 26.25
C PRO A 108 -0.14 -4.63 26.05
N ARG A 109 0.42 -5.83 26.30
CA ARG A 109 -0.34 -7.10 26.27
C ARG A 109 -1.45 -7.07 27.34
N THR A 110 -2.65 -6.66 26.95
CA THR A 110 -3.88 -6.80 27.76
C THR A 110 -4.65 -8.06 27.37
N ARG A 111 -5.55 -8.54 28.25
CA ARG A 111 -6.41 -9.73 28.00
C ARG A 111 -7.29 -9.61 26.74
N SER A 112 -7.50 -8.39 26.23
CA SER A 112 -8.07 -8.13 24.91
C SER A 112 -6.96 -7.61 23.99
N SER A 113 -6.11 -8.51 23.49
CA SER A 113 -5.01 -8.15 22.59
C SER A 113 -5.58 -7.91 21.19
N LYS A 114 -5.86 -6.65 20.85
CA LYS A 114 -6.23 -6.22 19.50
C LYS A 114 -5.00 -5.88 18.69
N PHE A 115 -4.99 -6.12 17.38
CA PHE A 115 -3.93 -5.57 16.53
C PHE A 115 -3.95 -4.04 16.60
N ASP A 116 -2.76 -3.43 16.57
CA ASP A 116 -2.67 -1.99 16.34
C ASP A 116 -3.02 -1.67 14.87
N ASP A 117 -3.05 -0.39 14.52
CA ASP A 117 -3.53 0.08 13.23
C ASP A 117 -2.87 -0.65 12.04
N PRO A 118 -3.66 -1.03 11.01
CA PRO A 118 -3.16 -1.79 9.89
C PRO A 118 -2.40 -0.91 8.88
N TYR A 119 -1.14 -1.27 8.63
CA TYR A 119 -0.33 -0.81 7.52
C TYR A 119 -0.55 -1.72 6.31
N ASN A 120 -1.20 -1.17 5.27
CA ASN A 120 -1.58 -1.94 4.09
C ASN A 120 -0.42 -2.13 3.11
N CYS A 121 -0.37 -3.30 2.48
CA CYS A 121 0.64 -3.64 1.46
C CYS A 121 0.53 -2.85 0.15
N VAL A 122 -0.59 -2.19 -0.09
CA VAL A 122 -0.80 -1.31 -1.25
C VAL A 122 -0.63 0.14 -0.82
N GLY A 123 0.11 0.92 -1.62
CA GLY A 123 0.18 2.36 -1.41
C GLY A 123 -1.20 2.99 -1.61
N PHE A 124 -1.54 3.98 -0.79
CA PHE A 124 -2.81 4.73 -0.89
C PHE A 124 -3.04 5.32 -2.30
N THR A 125 -1.96 5.68 -2.98
CA THR A 125 -1.96 6.27 -4.32
C THR A 125 -0.91 5.60 -5.19
N THR A 126 -1.28 5.17 -6.39
CA THR A 126 -0.37 4.49 -7.33
C THR A 126 0.32 5.50 -8.25
N ILE A 127 1.48 5.12 -8.81
CA ILE A 127 2.21 5.93 -9.81
C ILE A 127 1.31 6.47 -10.94
N PRO A 128 0.43 5.67 -11.59
CA PRO A 128 -0.43 6.18 -12.66
C PRO A 128 -1.42 7.26 -12.19
N ILE A 129 -1.93 7.17 -10.95
CA ILE A 129 -2.83 8.19 -10.39
C ILE A 129 -2.09 9.51 -10.21
N TRP A 130 -0.85 9.46 -9.70
CA TRP A 130 -0.02 10.65 -9.55
C TRP A 130 0.33 11.31 -10.88
N SER A 131 0.71 10.52 -11.89
CA SER A 131 0.96 11.07 -13.23
C SER A 131 -0.31 11.66 -13.86
N GLY A 132 -1.46 11.02 -13.64
CA GLY A 132 -2.74 11.51 -14.13
C GLY A 132 -3.11 12.85 -13.50
N LEU A 133 -3.02 12.93 -12.16
CA LEU A 133 -3.30 14.16 -11.41
C LEU A 133 -2.35 15.30 -11.79
N PHE A 134 -1.08 15.00 -12.06
CA PHE A 134 -0.12 15.99 -12.50
C PHE A 134 -0.47 16.57 -13.87
N VAL A 135 -0.85 15.74 -14.84
CA VAL A 135 -1.23 16.19 -16.18
C VAL A 135 -2.55 16.97 -16.16
N THR A 136 -3.55 16.49 -15.43
CA THR A 136 -4.84 17.21 -15.31
C THR A 136 -4.68 18.57 -14.65
N PHE A 137 -3.79 18.68 -13.65
CA PHE A 137 -3.46 19.94 -13.01
C PHE A 137 -2.87 20.96 -14.00
N ILE A 138 -1.93 20.55 -14.86
CA ILE A 138 -1.36 21.44 -15.90
C ILE A 138 -2.44 21.89 -16.89
N LEU A 139 -3.31 20.98 -17.34
CA LEU A 139 -4.40 21.31 -18.25
C LEU A 139 -5.37 22.31 -17.63
N LEU A 140 -5.68 22.17 -16.33
CA LEU A 140 -6.51 23.13 -15.60
C LEU A 140 -5.88 24.52 -15.51
N LEU A 141 -4.55 24.62 -15.35
CA LEU A 141 -3.85 25.90 -15.34
C LEU A 141 -3.96 26.61 -16.71
N ILE A 142 -3.72 25.89 -17.80
CA ILE A 142 -3.82 26.46 -19.16
C ILE A 142 -5.27 26.86 -19.49
N MET A 143 -6.23 26.01 -19.12
CA MET A 143 -7.66 26.31 -19.31
C MET A 143 -8.08 27.56 -18.55
N THR A 144 -7.70 27.65 -17.27
CA THR A 144 -8.03 28.82 -16.44
C THR A 144 -7.38 30.08 -17.01
N PHE A 145 -6.12 30.00 -17.44
CA PHE A 145 -5.43 31.10 -18.09
C PHE A 145 -6.15 31.56 -19.37
N GLY A 146 -6.58 30.61 -20.21
CA GLY A 146 -7.36 30.91 -21.42
C GLY A 146 -8.69 31.61 -21.11
N ILE A 147 -9.42 31.12 -20.10
CA ILE A 147 -10.69 31.73 -19.67
C ILE A 147 -10.45 33.14 -19.11
N THR A 148 -9.40 33.34 -18.31
CA THR A 148 -9.07 34.68 -17.77
C THR A 148 -8.75 35.69 -18.87
N MET A 149 -8.07 35.27 -19.93
CA MET A 149 -7.80 36.13 -21.09
C MET A 149 -9.08 36.45 -21.87
N MET A 150 -9.99 35.48 -22.03
CA MET A 150 -11.29 35.74 -22.66
C MET A 150 -12.16 36.70 -21.85
N MET A 151 -12.10 36.64 -20.51
CA MET A 151 -12.82 37.58 -19.64
C MET A 151 -12.26 39.02 -19.70
N ASP A 152 -11.01 39.22 -20.12
CA ASP A 152 -10.39 40.56 -20.21
C ASP A 152 -10.52 41.23 -21.60
N ILE A 153 -11.29 40.64 -22.52
CA ILE A 153 -11.60 41.28 -23.81
C ILE A 153 -12.53 42.47 -23.55
N LYS A 154 -11.95 43.66 -23.64
CA LYS A 154 -12.66 44.93 -23.56
C LYS A 154 -13.18 45.27 -24.96
N THR A 155 -14.49 45.38 -25.11
CA THR A 155 -15.07 45.95 -26.33
C THR A 155 -14.76 47.44 -26.35
N MET A 156 -14.22 47.94 -27.45
CA MET A 156 -13.97 49.36 -27.67
C MET A 156 -15.24 50.17 -27.44
N ASP A 157 -15.27 50.92 -26.34
CA ASP A 157 -16.44 51.66 -25.83
C ASP A 157 -16.75 52.91 -26.65
N ARG A 158 -15.79 53.37 -27.44
CA ARG A 158 -15.94 54.57 -28.26
C ARG A 158 -15.71 54.22 -29.71
N PHE A 159 -16.81 53.98 -30.42
CA PHE A 159 -16.84 54.24 -31.85
C PHE A 159 -16.46 55.71 -32.03
N ASP A 160 -15.46 55.99 -32.86
CA ASP A 160 -14.98 57.34 -33.11
C ASP A 160 -16.13 58.13 -33.76
N ASP A 161 -16.86 58.87 -32.93
CA ASP A 161 -17.98 59.70 -33.37
C ASP A 161 -17.42 60.79 -34.30
N ALA A 162 -17.94 60.87 -35.53
CA ALA A 162 -17.49 61.82 -36.55
C ALA A 162 -17.69 63.30 -36.17
N LYS A 163 -18.22 63.58 -34.97
CA LYS A 163 -18.33 64.91 -34.34
C LYS A 163 -17.39 65.13 -33.15
N GLY A 164 -16.42 64.24 -32.90
CA GLY A 164 -15.35 64.46 -31.91
C GLY A 164 -14.38 65.56 -32.36
N LYS A 165 -14.00 66.47 -31.44
CA LYS A 165 -13.10 67.60 -31.73
C LYS A 165 -11.80 67.12 -32.39
N THR A 166 -11.44 67.71 -33.53
CA THR A 166 -10.17 67.48 -34.24
C THR A 166 -8.98 67.70 -33.30
N ILE A 167 -8.05 66.75 -33.26
CA ILE A 167 -6.77 66.93 -32.57
C ILE A 167 -5.96 67.99 -33.32
N THR A 168 -5.83 69.17 -32.74
CA THR A 168 -4.89 70.21 -33.20
C THR A 168 -3.49 69.86 -32.70
N ILE A 169 -2.61 69.45 -33.60
CA ILE A 169 -1.18 69.30 -33.33
C ILE A 169 -0.53 70.66 -33.54
N ASN A 170 -0.06 71.29 -32.46
CA ASN A 170 0.77 72.48 -32.56
C ASN A 170 2.19 72.05 -32.90
N THR A 171 2.64 72.30 -34.12
CA THR A 171 4.05 72.21 -34.47
C THR A 171 4.73 73.49 -34.00
N SER A 172 5.54 73.40 -32.95
CA SER A 172 6.50 74.45 -32.63
C SER A 172 7.62 74.40 -33.67
N GLU A 173 7.71 75.45 -34.50
CA GLU A 173 8.87 75.75 -35.34
C GLU A 173 10.08 76.12 -34.48
#